data_AF-A0A534BWC7-F1
#
_entry.id   AF-A0A534BWC7-F1
#
_cell.length_a   1.000
_cell.length_b   1.000
_cell.length_c   1.000
_cell.angle_alpha   90.00
_cell.angle_beta   90.00
_cell.angle_gamma   90.00
#
_symmetry.space_group_name_H-M   'P 1'
#
loop_
_entity.id
_entity.type
_entity.pdbx_description
1 polymer ?
#
loop_
_entity_poly.entity_id
_entity_poly.type
_entity_poly.pdbx_seq_one_letter_code
_entity_poly.pdbx_strand_id
1 'polypeptide(L)'
;MRSGSGGASAGRAGVAALVLLAAGCGHLPAMHWPWHQRPAPPAAPVHELDISAAAGVADSFRQYWKRNTLVVDLTAASGSGSITLQPASGAAWPVRLALRVTPGAIGILEVRADQRLILPITPAGKPTDLELTPRMYTSATKQMSVTWGPSSSPAP
;
A
#
# COMPACT_ATOMS: atom_id res chain seq x y z
N MET A 1 86.05 19.13 -8.61
CA MET A 1 86.78 18.54 -9.76
C MET A 1 85.74 18.06 -10.76
N ARG A 2 85.86 18.54 -12.00
CA ARG A 2 85.08 18.11 -13.16
C ARG A 2 85.46 16.67 -13.53
N SER A 3 84.49 15.87 -13.96
CA SER A 3 84.59 15.14 -15.23
C SER A 3 83.25 14.48 -15.56
N GLY A 4 82.66 14.85 -16.69
CA GLY A 4 81.62 14.07 -17.35
C GLY A 4 82.17 13.55 -18.68
N SER A 5 81.51 12.55 -19.28
CA SER A 5 81.30 12.44 -20.74
C SER A 5 80.76 11.06 -21.14
N GLY A 6 79.86 11.06 -22.13
CA GLY A 6 79.59 9.94 -23.03
C GLY A 6 78.19 9.36 -22.85
N GLY A 7 77.29 9.33 -23.83
CA GLY A 7 77.34 9.69 -25.25
C GLY A 7 76.00 9.25 -25.86
N ALA A 8 75.47 10.04 -26.79
CA ALA A 8 74.20 9.78 -27.47
C ALA A 8 74.34 8.69 -28.55
N SER A 9 73.26 7.95 -28.82
CA SER A 9 72.87 7.54 -30.18
C SER A 9 71.47 6.91 -30.22
N ALA A 10 70.81 7.12 -31.35
CA ALA A 10 69.38 7.05 -31.58
C ALA A 10 68.91 5.74 -32.24
N GLY A 11 67.60 5.47 -32.12
CA GLY A 11 66.80 4.62 -33.01
C GLY A 11 65.33 4.87 -32.67
N ARG A 12 64.59 5.71 -33.42
CA ARG A 12 63.74 5.34 -34.58
C ARG A 12 62.88 4.10 -34.26
N ALA A 13 61.56 4.07 -34.36
CA ALA A 13 60.59 4.95 -35.02
C ALA A 13 59.17 4.41 -34.73
N GLY A 14 58.15 5.28 -34.88
CA GLY A 14 56.76 4.92 -35.20
C GLY A 14 55.99 4.17 -34.11
N VAL A 15 54.82 4.59 -33.65
CA VAL A 15 53.64 4.84 -34.47
C VAL A 15 52.79 5.90 -33.76
N ALA A 16 52.48 6.96 -34.49
CA ALA A 16 51.42 7.91 -34.17
C ALA A 16 50.05 7.32 -34.52
N ALA A 17 48.99 7.96 -33.99
CA ALA A 17 47.56 7.74 -34.21
C ALA A 17 46.93 6.87 -33.10
N LEU A 18 45.84 7.25 -32.41
CA LEU A 18 44.80 8.23 -32.68
C LEU A 18 44.16 8.58 -31.32
N VAL A 19 44.51 9.72 -30.74
CA VAL A 19 43.70 10.35 -29.67
C VAL A 19 42.84 11.35 -30.39
N LEU A 20 41.58 11.00 -30.67
CA LEU A 20 40.49 11.94 -30.94
C LEU A 20 39.17 11.15 -31.10
N LEU A 21 38.13 11.67 -30.42
CA LEU A 21 36.70 11.43 -30.61
C LEU A 21 36.04 10.28 -29.81
N ALA A 22 35.66 10.58 -28.57
CA ALA A 22 34.37 10.11 -28.01
C ALA A 22 33.89 10.99 -26.84
N ALA A 23 33.85 12.31 -27.04
CA ALA A 23 32.88 13.14 -26.32
C ALA A 23 31.52 12.96 -27.02
N GLY A 24 30.83 11.87 -26.69
CA GLY A 24 29.57 11.47 -27.31
C GLY A 24 28.54 11.15 -26.25
N CYS A 25 27.62 12.09 -26.02
CA CYS A 25 26.19 11.80 -25.92
C CYS A 25 25.76 10.58 -25.07
N GLY A 26 25.80 10.72 -23.75
CA GLY A 26 25.16 9.79 -22.81
C GLY A 26 23.63 9.92 -22.79
N HIS A 27 22.98 9.82 -23.95
CA HIS A 27 21.56 9.44 -24.03
C HIS A 27 21.51 7.95 -24.33
N LEU A 28 21.90 7.16 -23.34
CA LEU A 28 21.50 5.76 -23.31
C LEU A 28 19.98 5.75 -23.06
N PRO A 29 19.16 5.19 -23.96
CA PRO A 29 17.79 4.89 -23.60
C PRO A 29 17.88 3.96 -22.40
N ALA A 30 17.25 4.35 -21.29
CA ALA A 30 17.12 3.49 -20.13
C ALA A 30 16.66 2.12 -20.63
N MET A 31 17.53 1.13 -20.49
CA MET A 31 17.29 -0.23 -20.93
C MET A 31 16.09 -0.70 -20.10
N HIS A 32 14.89 -0.62 -20.68
CA HIS A 32 13.67 -0.96 -19.97
C HIS A 32 13.73 -2.47 -19.78
N TRP A 33 14.14 -2.89 -18.59
CA TRP A 33 14.15 -4.31 -18.24
C TRP A 33 12.74 -4.64 -17.73
N PRO A 34 11.93 -5.40 -18.48
CA PRO A 34 10.51 -5.60 -18.17
C PRO A 34 10.27 -6.37 -16.86
N TRP A 35 11.33 -6.94 -16.26
CA TRP A 35 11.26 -7.76 -15.05
C TRP A 35 11.69 -7.04 -13.76
N HIS A 36 12.02 -5.75 -13.81
CA HIS A 36 12.22 -4.91 -12.61
C HIS A 36 11.06 -3.94 -12.41
N GLN A 37 9.85 -4.48 -12.39
CA GLN A 37 8.69 -3.74 -11.88
C GLN A 37 8.90 -3.50 -10.39
N ARG A 38 9.39 -2.30 -10.04
CA ARG A 38 9.40 -1.85 -8.65
C ARG A 38 7.97 -2.00 -8.11
N PRO A 39 7.78 -2.66 -6.96
CA PRO A 39 6.46 -2.74 -6.34
C PRO A 39 5.87 -1.34 -6.26
N ALA A 40 4.60 -1.21 -6.66
CA ALA A 40 3.91 0.07 -6.60
C ALA A 40 4.02 0.64 -5.17
N PRO A 41 4.27 1.94 -5.01
CA PRO A 41 4.31 2.56 -3.70
C PRO A 41 2.97 2.32 -2.97
N PRO A 42 2.98 2.21 -1.63
CA PRO A 42 1.76 2.13 -0.84
C PRO A 42 0.84 3.31 -1.17
N ALA A 43 -0.48 3.05 -1.19
CA ALA A 43 -1.46 4.10 -1.42
C ALA A 43 -1.37 5.18 -0.33
N ALA A 44 -1.49 6.45 -0.73
CA ALA A 44 -1.49 7.56 0.20
C ALA A 44 -2.70 7.49 1.14
N PRO A 45 -2.53 7.76 2.44
CA PRO A 45 -3.65 7.90 3.36
C PRO A 45 -4.59 9.03 2.94
N VAL A 46 -5.89 8.81 3.09
CA VAL A 46 -6.95 9.81 2.89
C VAL A 46 -7.87 9.87 4.10
N HIS A 47 -8.78 10.84 4.11
CA HIS A 47 -9.79 10.98 5.16
C HIS A 47 -11.14 11.29 4.50
N GLU A 48 -11.89 10.24 4.19
CA GLU A 48 -13.20 10.32 3.53
C GLU A 48 -14.33 10.00 4.51
N LEU A 49 -14.04 9.17 5.51
CA LEU A 49 -14.96 8.77 6.56
C LEU A 49 -14.45 9.23 7.92
N ASP A 50 -15.35 9.76 8.74
CA ASP A 50 -15.17 9.89 10.17
C ASP A 50 -15.30 8.50 10.83
N ILE A 51 -14.35 8.15 11.68
CA ILE A 51 -14.29 6.86 12.37
C ILE A 51 -14.31 7.10 13.88
N SER A 52 -15.37 6.61 14.52
CA SER A 52 -15.52 6.65 15.98
C SER A 52 -15.33 5.24 16.54
N ALA A 53 -14.27 5.02 17.31
CA ALA A 53 -13.97 3.74 17.93
C ALA A 53 -14.60 3.61 19.32
N ALA A 54 -15.01 2.39 19.68
CA ALA A 54 -15.41 2.09 21.06
C ALA A 54 -14.22 2.16 22.03
N ALA A 55 -14.48 2.30 23.32
CA ALA A 55 -13.43 2.32 24.34
C ALA A 55 -12.59 1.03 24.30
N GLY A 56 -11.27 1.17 24.36
CA GLY A 56 -10.33 0.04 24.29
C GLY A 56 -10.04 -0.49 22.89
N VAL A 57 -10.61 0.12 21.85
CA VAL A 57 -10.26 -0.10 20.44
C VAL A 57 -9.20 0.92 20.02
N ALA A 58 -8.39 0.60 19.01
CA ALA A 58 -7.42 1.54 18.44
C ALA A 58 -8.06 2.88 18.04
N ASP A 59 -7.39 3.98 18.38
CA ASP A 59 -7.92 5.35 18.23
C ASP A 59 -8.10 5.79 16.77
N SER A 60 -7.43 5.12 15.82
CA SER A 60 -7.57 5.45 14.40
C SER A 60 -7.33 4.24 13.51
N PHE A 61 -8.03 4.22 12.39
CA PHE A 61 -7.88 3.26 11.31
C PHE A 61 -7.56 4.02 10.02
N ARG A 62 -6.55 3.55 9.28
CA ARG A 62 -6.12 4.23 8.05
C ARG A 62 -7.16 4.04 6.95
N GLN A 63 -7.24 5.02 6.06
CA GLN A 63 -8.08 4.93 4.86
C GLN A 63 -7.22 5.23 3.64
N TYR A 64 -7.44 4.52 2.54
CA TYR A 64 -6.75 4.80 1.29
C TYR A 64 -7.58 4.37 0.08
N TRP A 65 -7.37 5.02 -1.06
CA TRP A 65 -8.02 4.65 -2.30
C TRP A 65 -7.26 3.52 -3.02
N LYS A 66 -7.98 2.46 -3.37
CA LYS A 66 -7.50 1.39 -4.26
C LYS A 66 -8.37 1.40 -5.52
N ARG A 67 -7.88 2.05 -6.57
CA ARG A 67 -8.66 2.36 -7.79
C ARG A 67 -9.90 3.20 -7.43
N ASN A 68 -11.09 2.60 -7.43
CA ASN A 68 -12.37 3.26 -7.10
C ASN A 68 -13.01 2.72 -5.81
N THR A 69 -12.22 2.01 -4.99
CA THR A 69 -12.68 1.45 -3.71
C THR A 69 -11.94 2.12 -2.58
N LEU A 70 -12.69 2.74 -1.65
CA LEU A 70 -12.14 3.22 -0.41
C LEU A 70 -11.88 2.02 0.49
N VAL A 71 -10.65 1.84 0.95
CA VAL A 71 -10.31 0.77 1.89
C VAL A 71 -10.15 1.39 3.27
N VAL A 72 -10.89 0.88 4.25
CA VAL A 72 -10.64 1.12 5.67
C VAL A 72 -9.78 -0.01 6.20
N ASP A 73 -8.61 0.33 6.71
CA ASP A 73 -7.61 -0.63 7.18
C ASP A 73 -7.86 -1.01 8.63
N LEU A 74 -8.52 -2.16 8.85
CA LEU A 74 -8.80 -2.76 10.14
C LEU A 74 -7.73 -3.80 10.54
N THR A 75 -6.54 -3.79 9.96
CA THR A 75 -5.50 -4.77 10.31
C THR A 75 -5.01 -4.66 11.74
N ALA A 76 -5.20 -3.51 12.39
CA ALA A 76 -4.96 -3.29 13.82
C ALA A 76 -6.11 -3.80 14.72
N ALA A 77 -7.25 -4.20 14.15
CA ALA A 77 -8.35 -4.77 14.92
C ALA A 77 -8.00 -6.18 15.40
N SER A 78 -8.26 -6.46 16.67
CA SER A 78 -8.04 -7.76 17.29
C SER A 78 -9.06 -7.99 18.40
N GLY A 79 -9.22 -9.25 18.81
CA GLY A 79 -10.15 -9.63 19.88
C GLY A 79 -11.60 -9.27 19.54
N SER A 80 -12.23 -8.46 20.38
CA SER A 80 -13.58 -7.92 20.16
C SER A 80 -13.55 -6.40 20.17
N GLY A 81 -14.36 -5.78 19.32
CA GLY A 81 -14.42 -4.33 19.25
C GLY A 81 -15.44 -3.84 18.24
N SER A 82 -15.65 -2.54 18.21
CA SER A 82 -16.53 -1.91 17.24
C SER A 82 -16.07 -0.50 16.88
N ILE A 83 -16.42 -0.09 15.66
CA ILE A 83 -16.32 1.27 15.17
C ILE A 83 -17.63 1.69 14.52
N THR A 84 -17.86 3.00 14.49
CA THR A 84 -18.87 3.63 13.66
C THR A 84 -18.20 4.44 12.56
N LEU A 85 -18.70 4.32 11.35
CA LEU A 85 -18.27 5.04 10.16
C LEU A 85 -19.37 6.01 9.74
N GLN A 86 -19.00 7.23 9.39
CA GLN A 86 -19.86 8.25 8.78
C GLN A 86 -19.07 8.98 7.69
N PRO A 87 -19.70 9.52 6.63
CA PRO A 87 -19.00 10.40 5.72
C PRO A 87 -18.42 11.60 6.48
N ALA A 88 -17.18 11.97 6.17
CA ALA A 88 -16.59 13.18 6.72
C ALA A 88 -17.44 14.40 6.37
N SER A 89 -17.34 15.48 7.15
CA SER A 89 -18.08 16.72 6.90
C SER A 89 -17.89 17.22 5.46
N GLY A 90 -18.99 17.37 4.72
CA GLY A 90 -18.99 17.78 3.31
C GLY A 90 -18.69 16.67 2.30
N ALA A 91 -18.39 15.44 2.75
CA ALA A 91 -18.21 14.27 1.91
C ALA A 91 -19.51 13.45 1.76
N ALA A 92 -19.51 12.57 0.76
CA ALA A 92 -20.56 11.58 0.55
C ALA A 92 -19.99 10.18 0.78
N TRP A 93 -20.87 9.18 0.93
CA TRP A 93 -20.43 7.79 0.96
C TRP A 93 -19.64 7.42 -0.32
N PRO A 94 -18.51 6.72 -0.20
CA PRO A 94 -17.75 6.24 -1.34
C PRO A 94 -18.57 5.26 -2.18
N VAL A 95 -18.39 5.28 -3.50
CA VAL A 95 -19.11 4.37 -4.41
C VAL A 95 -18.86 2.90 -4.05
N ARG A 96 -17.64 2.56 -3.63
CA ARG A 96 -17.26 1.24 -3.13
C ARG A 96 -16.45 1.37 -1.85
N LEU A 97 -16.77 0.55 -0.87
CA LEU A 97 -16.10 0.48 0.43
C LEU A 97 -15.62 -0.95 0.64
N ALA A 98 -14.39 -1.09 1.12
CA ALA A 98 -13.84 -2.36 1.56
C ALA A 98 -13.23 -2.24 2.95
N LEU A 99 -13.33 -3.32 3.72
CA LEU A 99 -12.73 -3.46 5.04
C LEU A 99 -11.54 -4.39 4.92
N ARG A 100 -10.32 -3.89 5.12
CA ARG A 100 -9.13 -4.75 5.13
C ARG A 100 -8.97 -5.36 6.51
N VAL A 101 -9.02 -6.68 6.59
CA VAL A 101 -8.92 -7.42 7.85
C VAL A 101 -7.74 -8.37 7.82
N THR A 102 -7.27 -8.76 9.01
CA THR A 102 -6.22 -9.78 9.19
C THR A 102 -6.87 -11.09 9.64
N PRO A 103 -6.90 -12.14 8.78
CA PRO A 103 -7.30 -13.48 9.19
C PRO A 103 -6.56 -13.96 10.45
N GLY A 104 -7.28 -14.56 11.39
CA GLY A 104 -6.75 -15.00 12.68
C GLY A 104 -6.67 -13.93 13.78
N ALA A 105 -6.76 -12.63 13.44
CA ALA A 105 -6.86 -11.56 14.45
C ALA A 105 -8.28 -11.40 15.01
N ILE A 106 -9.29 -11.70 14.17
CA ILE A 106 -10.71 -11.71 14.47
C ILE A 106 -11.34 -12.95 13.82
N GLY A 107 -12.45 -13.47 14.36
CA GLY A 107 -13.13 -14.64 13.81
C GLY A 107 -14.46 -14.35 13.14
N ILE A 108 -15.10 -13.22 13.48
CA ILE A 108 -16.32 -12.75 12.83
C ILE A 108 -16.28 -11.24 12.66
N LEU A 109 -16.83 -10.78 11.54
CA LEU A 109 -17.03 -9.36 11.23
C LEU A 109 -18.50 -9.13 10.90
N GLU A 110 -19.16 -8.30 11.68
CA GLU A 110 -20.52 -7.81 11.42
C GLU A 110 -20.46 -6.38 10.91
N VAL A 111 -21.15 -6.12 9.81
CA VAL A 111 -21.36 -4.79 9.25
C VAL A 111 -22.86 -4.52 9.25
N ARG A 112 -23.28 -3.42 9.87
CA ARG A 112 -24.68 -3.00 9.91
C ARG A 112 -24.78 -1.53 9.47
N ALA A 113 -25.56 -1.31 8.41
CA ALA A 113 -25.92 -0.01 7.87
C ALA A 113 -27.40 -0.08 7.43
N ASP A 114 -27.69 0.12 6.14
CA ASP A 114 -29.04 -0.08 5.59
C ASP A 114 -29.41 -1.58 5.59
N GLN A 115 -28.40 -2.45 5.53
CA GLN A 115 -28.50 -3.89 5.66
C GLN A 115 -27.52 -4.42 6.71
N ARG A 116 -27.71 -5.69 7.11
CA ARG A 116 -26.82 -6.40 8.03
C ARG A 116 -26.09 -7.52 7.29
N LEU A 117 -24.77 -7.51 7.36
CA LEU A 117 -23.88 -8.51 6.79
C LEU A 117 -23.02 -9.10 7.91
N ILE A 118 -22.93 -10.42 7.96
CA ILE A 118 -22.09 -11.14 8.92
C ILE A 118 -21.13 -12.01 8.11
N LEU A 119 -19.84 -11.78 8.29
CA LEU A 119 -18.76 -12.44 7.57
C LEU A 119 -17.90 -13.24 8.55
N PRO A 120 -17.93 -14.58 8.47
CA PRO A 120 -16.91 -15.41 9.10
C PRO A 120 -15.54 -15.09 8.50
N ILE A 121 -14.54 -14.89 9.37
CA ILE A 121 -13.16 -14.64 8.94
C ILE A 121 -12.35 -15.91 9.12
N THR A 122 -11.54 -16.27 8.12
CA THR A 122 -10.71 -17.47 8.20
C THR A 122 -9.68 -17.35 9.33
N PRO A 123 -9.31 -18.46 9.98
CA PRO A 123 -8.41 -18.43 11.14
C PRO A 123 -6.95 -18.12 10.79
N ALA A 124 -6.57 -18.22 9.52
CA ALA A 124 -5.22 -17.93 9.05
C ALA A 124 -5.26 -17.37 7.63
N GLY A 125 -4.23 -16.61 7.27
CA GLY A 125 -4.10 -16.01 5.94
C GLY A 125 -3.36 -14.68 5.95
N LYS A 126 -3.22 -14.09 4.75
CA LYS A 126 -2.71 -12.73 4.59
C LYS A 126 -3.85 -11.72 4.77
N PRO A 127 -3.54 -10.46 5.13
CA PRO A 127 -4.55 -9.40 5.13
C PRO A 127 -5.31 -9.34 3.80
N THR A 128 -6.62 -9.27 3.89
CA THR A 128 -7.53 -9.32 2.74
C THR A 128 -8.53 -8.17 2.78
N ASP A 129 -8.85 -7.63 1.61
CA ASP A 129 -9.82 -6.55 1.47
C ASP A 129 -11.21 -7.16 1.24
N LEU A 130 -12.14 -6.96 2.18
CA LEU A 130 -13.53 -7.42 2.10
C LEU A 130 -14.40 -6.29 1.54
N GLU A 131 -14.70 -6.35 0.24
CA GLU A 131 -15.58 -5.37 -0.40
C GLU A 131 -17.03 -5.57 0.06
N LEU A 132 -17.66 -4.49 0.51
CA LEU A 132 -19.06 -4.52 0.91
C LEU A 132 -19.94 -4.71 -0.32
N THR A 133 -20.97 -5.55 -0.18
CA THR A 133 -21.89 -5.80 -1.28
C THR A 133 -22.68 -4.54 -1.64
N PRO A 134 -23.08 -4.38 -2.91
CA PRO A 134 -23.98 -3.31 -3.31
C PRO A 134 -25.22 -3.26 -2.41
N ARG A 135 -25.75 -2.06 -2.14
CA ARG A 135 -26.92 -1.80 -1.27
C ARG A 135 -26.72 -2.02 0.24
N MET A 136 -25.53 -2.42 0.71
CA MET A 136 -25.25 -2.39 2.15
C MET A 136 -25.40 -0.98 2.74
N TYR A 137 -25.12 0.02 1.93
CA TYR A 137 -25.30 1.43 2.23
C TYR A 137 -25.70 2.18 0.95
N THR A 138 -26.30 3.35 1.13
CA THR A 138 -26.72 4.27 0.09
C THR A 138 -26.27 5.69 0.45
N SER A 139 -26.50 6.66 -0.43
CA SER A 139 -26.26 8.07 -0.11
C SER A 139 -27.11 8.59 1.06
N ALA A 140 -28.21 7.90 1.40
CA ALA A 140 -29.09 8.26 2.51
C ALA A 140 -28.64 7.66 3.86
N THR A 141 -27.73 6.67 3.85
CA THR A 141 -27.22 6.04 5.07
C THR A 141 -26.61 7.10 5.99
N LYS A 142 -27.05 7.13 7.24
CA LYS A 142 -26.52 8.10 8.22
C LYS A 142 -25.20 7.64 8.83
N GLN A 143 -25.09 6.36 9.11
CA GLN A 143 -23.92 5.75 9.72
C GLN A 143 -23.87 4.26 9.42
N MET A 144 -22.68 3.68 9.54
CA MET A 144 -22.43 2.25 9.46
C MET A 144 -21.68 1.81 10.71
N SER A 145 -22.19 0.80 11.40
CA SER A 145 -21.47 0.16 12.51
C SER A 145 -20.73 -1.08 11.99
N VAL A 146 -19.46 -1.20 12.34
CA VAL A 146 -18.65 -2.38 12.09
C VAL A 146 -18.22 -2.95 13.44
N THR A 147 -18.59 -4.21 13.69
CA THR A 147 -18.30 -4.92 14.93
C THR A 147 -17.53 -6.19 14.61
N TRP A 148 -16.54 -6.54 15.42
CA TRP A 148 -15.80 -7.78 15.29
C TRP A 148 -15.68 -8.50 16.62
N GLY A 149 -15.39 -9.79 16.55
CA GLY A 149 -15.21 -10.64 17.72
C GLY A 149 -14.53 -11.96 17.39
N PRO A 150 -14.33 -12.83 18.39
CA PRO A 150 -13.90 -14.19 18.18
C PRO A 150 -14.92 -14.96 17.34
N SER A 151 -14.50 -16.06 16.71
CA SER A 151 -15.42 -16.97 16.05
C SER A 151 -16.38 -17.51 17.10
N SER A 152 -17.69 -17.26 16.96
CA SER A 152 -18.67 -17.99 17.76
C SER A 152 -18.57 -19.46 17.37
N SER A 153 -18.13 -20.32 18.30
CA SER A 153 -18.32 -21.76 18.15
C SER A 153 -19.82 -22.00 17.91
N PRO A 154 -20.23 -22.89 16.99
CA PRO A 154 -21.61 -23.34 16.99
C PRO A 154 -21.90 -23.88 18.39
N ALA A 155 -23.03 -23.47 18.99
CA ALA A 155 -23.49 -24.05 20.23
C ALA A 155 -23.61 -25.58 20.06
N PRO A 156 -23.23 -26.38 21.08
CA PRO A 156 -23.34 -27.84 21.01
C PRO A 156 -24.78 -28.31 20.78
#